data_AF-A0A3E1DVX0-F1
#
_entry.id   AF-A0A3E1DVX0-F1
#
_cell.length_a   1.000
_cell.length_b   1.000
_cell.length_c   1.000
_cell.angle_alpha   90.00
_cell.angle_beta   90.00
_cell.angle_gamma   90.00
#
_symmetry.space_group_name_H-M   'P 1'
#
loop_
_entity.id
_entity.type
_entity.pdbx_description
1 polymer ?
#
loop_
_entity_poly.entity_id
_entity_poly.type
_entity_poly.pdbx_seq_one_letter_code
_entity_poly.pdbx_strand_id
1 'polypeptide(L)'
;GPLIVAKQDLNLKFTNVDEHIFGTSTAEVSAIGRAFYYVPLLGPQGTWQLEALEKNGLRVCVVHAPPLRVLTPVNVDTRSLQIRTTTGALRTNRQEMTEAAVADITPRLNHEALVHEIAVRGAARKTIAAFVKNWLMADGNWAPGRLNAIQVLFPGEDPADMEFAIPEFNHR
;
A
#
# COMPACT_ATOMS: atom_id res chain seq x y z
N GLY A 1 -4.87 17.47 -2.29
CA GLY A 1 -3.72 16.59 -1.99
C GLY A 1 -4.11 15.14 -2.23
N PRO A 2 -3.15 14.20 -2.28
CA PRO A 2 -3.47 12.77 -2.36
C PRO A 2 -4.11 12.28 -1.06
N LEU A 3 -5.10 11.37 -1.16
CA LEU A 3 -5.68 10.71 0.02
C LEU A 3 -4.82 9.50 0.36
N ILE A 4 -4.16 9.51 1.52
CA ILE A 4 -3.46 8.32 2.04
C ILE A 4 -4.53 7.35 2.53
N VAL A 5 -4.64 6.20 1.87
CA VAL A 5 -5.70 5.22 2.12
C VAL A 5 -5.21 4.02 2.92
N ALA A 6 -3.91 3.75 2.91
CA ALA A 6 -3.33 2.65 3.65
C ALA A 6 -1.84 2.84 3.93
N LYS A 7 -1.35 2.07 4.90
CA LYS A 7 0.05 2.02 5.32
C LYS A 7 0.44 0.56 5.51
N GLN A 8 1.65 0.20 5.15
CA GLN A 8 2.19 -1.15 5.35
C GLN A 8 3.61 -1.06 5.90
N ASP A 9 3.87 -1.80 6.97
CA ASP A 9 5.23 -2.02 7.45
C ASP A 9 5.81 -3.24 6.71
N LEU A 10 6.97 -3.06 6.09
CA LEU A 10 7.70 -4.02 5.27
C LEU A 10 8.94 -4.44 6.02
N ASN A 11 9.08 -5.74 6.27
CA ASN A 11 10.28 -6.30 6.88
C ASN A 11 11.18 -6.83 5.77
N LEU A 12 12.29 -6.14 5.52
CA LEU A 12 13.29 -6.56 4.57
C LEU A 12 14.39 -7.36 5.28
N LYS A 13 14.67 -8.56 4.77
CA LYS A 13 15.85 -9.33 5.13
C LYS A 13 16.45 -9.95 3.87
N PHE A 14 17.72 -9.68 3.61
CA PHE A 14 18.44 -10.27 2.48
C PHE A 14 19.91 -10.47 2.82
N THR A 15 20.55 -11.35 2.06
CA THR A 15 21.99 -11.60 2.16
C THR A 15 22.60 -11.36 0.79
N ASN A 16 23.54 -10.42 0.71
CA ASN A 16 24.40 -10.27 -0.44
C ASN A 16 25.61 -11.19 -0.27
N VAL A 17 25.93 -11.94 -1.31
CA VAL A 17 27.09 -12.85 -1.33
C VAL A 17 27.99 -12.42 -2.47
N ASP A 18 29.27 -12.21 -2.15
CA ASP A 18 30.33 -11.95 -3.11
C ASP A 18 31.31 -13.12 -3.08
N GLU A 19 31.31 -13.92 -4.14
CA GLU A 19 32.18 -15.08 -4.28
C GLU A 19 33.40 -14.70 -5.11
N HIS A 20 34.59 -14.89 -4.54
CA HIS A 20 35.85 -14.64 -5.22
C HIS A 20 36.77 -15.85 -5.10
N ILE A 21 37.72 -15.98 -6.03
CA ILE A 21 38.71 -17.08 -6.04
C ILE A 21 39.58 -17.15 -4.76
N PHE A 22 39.57 -16.08 -3.94
CA PHE A 22 40.32 -15.97 -2.68
C PHE A 22 39.43 -15.99 -1.44
N GLY A 23 38.13 -16.30 -1.58
CA GLY A 23 37.18 -16.46 -0.47
C GLY A 23 35.81 -15.86 -0.75
N THR A 24 34.87 -16.17 0.14
CA THR A 24 33.49 -15.65 0.09
C THR A 24 33.31 -14.54 1.12
N SER A 25 32.70 -13.43 0.71
CA SER A 25 32.21 -12.39 1.61
C SER A 25 30.69 -12.35 1.61
N THR A 26 30.09 -12.16 2.77
CA THR A 26 28.63 -12.06 2.91
C THR A 26 28.26 -10.79 3.67
N ALA A 27 27.17 -10.16 3.26
CA ALA A 27 26.54 -9.05 3.94
C ALA A 27 25.07 -9.38 4.20
N GLU A 28 24.72 -9.64 5.45
CA GLU A 28 23.35 -9.84 5.90
C GLU A 28 22.75 -8.49 6.28
N VAL A 29 21.60 -8.16 5.71
CA VAL A 29 20.91 -6.90 5.93
C VAL A 29 19.51 -7.18 6.47
N SER A 30 19.12 -6.43 7.50
CA SER A 30 17.74 -6.37 7.99
C SER A 30 17.32 -4.92 8.17
N ALA A 31 16.15 -4.56 7.65
CA ALA A 31 15.61 -3.22 7.74
C ALA A 31 14.07 -3.26 7.76
N ILE A 32 13.45 -2.32 8.45
CA ILE A 32 12.02 -2.09 8.41
C ILE A 32 11.74 -0.84 7.57
N GLY A 33 10.87 -0.97 6.58
CA GLY A 33 10.36 0.14 5.77
C GLY A 33 8.87 0.37 6.01
N ARG A 34 8.40 1.61 5.89
CA ARG A 34 6.98 1.96 5.93
C ARG A 34 6.54 2.51 4.59
N ALA A 35 5.72 1.75 3.88
CA ALA A 35 5.11 2.14 2.63
C ALA A 35 3.77 2.87 2.88
N PHE A 36 3.56 3.97 2.16
CA PHE A 36 2.31 4.72 2.19
C PHE A 36 1.61 4.57 0.85
N TYR A 37 0.34 4.20 0.89
CA TYR A 37 -0.47 4.04 -0.31
C TYR A 37 -1.50 5.15 -0.38
N TYR A 38 -1.64 5.73 -1.57
CA TYR A 38 -2.53 6.84 -1.80
C TYR A 38 -3.35 6.66 -3.07
N VAL A 39 -4.47 7.37 -3.12
CA VAL A 39 -5.31 7.51 -4.30
C VAL A 39 -5.38 9.01 -4.67
N PRO A 40 -5.20 9.36 -5.96
CA PRO A 40 -5.30 10.75 -6.39
C PRO A 40 -6.75 11.25 -6.30
N LEU A 41 -6.99 12.37 -5.61
CA LEU A 41 -8.32 12.97 -5.49
C LEU A 41 -8.71 13.85 -6.68
N LEU A 42 -7.74 14.48 -7.33
CA LEU A 42 -7.95 15.48 -8.38
C LEU A 42 -6.96 15.27 -9.52
N GLY A 43 -7.32 15.74 -10.71
CA GLY A 43 -6.49 15.71 -11.91
C GLY A 43 -6.81 14.55 -12.86
N PRO A 44 -6.11 14.45 -13.99
CA PRO A 44 -6.39 13.47 -15.05
C PRO A 44 -6.19 12.02 -14.61
N GLN A 45 -5.52 11.80 -13.49
CA GLN A 45 -5.27 10.47 -12.91
C GLN A 45 -6.27 10.09 -11.80
N GLY A 46 -7.12 11.03 -11.40
CA GLY A 46 -8.10 10.88 -10.32
C GLY A 46 -9.52 10.88 -10.86
N THR A 47 -9.84 9.97 -11.79
CA THR A 47 -11.21 9.82 -12.27
C THR A 47 -12.01 9.04 -11.24
N TRP A 48 -12.78 9.76 -10.43
CA TRP A 48 -13.76 9.18 -9.50
C TRP A 48 -15.12 9.14 -10.17
N GLN A 49 -15.81 8.00 -10.11
CA GLN A 49 -17.21 7.89 -10.50
C GLN A 49 -18.00 7.33 -9.33
N LEU A 50 -19.18 7.92 -9.08
CA LEU A 50 -20.10 7.44 -8.07
C LEU A 50 -21.39 7.04 -8.75
N GLU A 51 -21.81 5.81 -8.53
CA GLU A 51 -23.05 5.26 -9.04
C GLU A 51 -23.93 4.83 -7.86
N ALA A 52 -25.22 5.13 -7.93
CA ALA A 52 -26.19 4.65 -6.96
C ALA A 52 -26.95 3.49 -7.59
N LEU A 53 -26.75 2.29 -7.02
CA LEU A 53 -27.45 1.08 -7.44
C LEU A 53 -28.45 0.65 -6.37
N GLU A 54 -29.62 0.21 -6.81
CA GLU A 54 -30.61 -0.41 -5.94
C GLU A 54 -30.55 -1.92 -6.15
N LYS A 55 -30.18 -2.67 -5.11
CA LYS A 55 -30.08 -4.13 -5.15
C LYS A 55 -30.89 -4.70 -4.01
N ASN A 56 -31.89 -5.54 -4.32
CA ASN A 56 -32.77 -6.17 -3.32
C ASN A 56 -33.46 -5.17 -2.35
N GLY A 57 -33.82 -3.97 -2.83
CA GLY A 57 -34.43 -2.91 -2.01
C GLY A 57 -33.45 -2.13 -1.11
N LEU A 58 -32.15 -2.41 -1.21
CA LEU A 58 -31.08 -1.69 -0.52
C LEU A 58 -30.40 -0.74 -1.51
N ARG A 59 -30.16 0.50 -1.08
CA ARG A 59 -29.42 1.48 -1.88
C ARG A 59 -27.93 1.38 -1.57
N VAL A 60 -27.16 1.04 -2.60
CA VAL A 60 -25.71 0.86 -2.54
C VAL A 60 -25.06 1.96 -3.36
N CYS A 61 -24.11 2.69 -2.76
CA CYS A 61 -23.24 3.57 -3.52
C CYS A 61 -22.01 2.80 -3.97
N VAL A 62 -21.88 2.63 -5.28
CA VAL A 62 -20.69 2.08 -5.91
C VAL A 62 -19.76 3.23 -6.25
N VAL A 63 -18.54 3.17 -5.71
CA VAL A 63 -17.50 4.17 -5.91
C VAL A 63 -16.41 3.52 -6.75
N HIS A 64 -16.26 3.99 -7.98
CA HIS A 64 -15.13 3.63 -8.82
C HIS A 64 -13.96 4.52 -8.44
N ALA A 65 -13.02 3.94 -7.70
CA ALA A 65 -11.81 4.61 -7.27
C ALA A 65 -10.70 4.47 -8.32
N PRO A 66 -9.84 5.48 -8.47
CA PRO A 66 -8.62 5.38 -9.28
C PRO A 66 -7.68 4.28 -8.78
N PRO A 67 -6.68 3.87 -9.59
CA PRO A 67 -5.71 2.86 -9.17
C PRO A 67 -4.94 3.30 -7.94
N LEU A 68 -4.67 2.34 -7.05
CA LEU A 68 -3.85 2.55 -5.87
C LEU A 68 -2.41 2.85 -6.29
N ARG A 69 -1.78 3.82 -5.63
CA ARG A 69 -0.38 4.16 -5.87
C ARG A 69 0.41 4.08 -4.58
N VAL A 70 1.66 3.65 -4.69
CA VAL A 70 2.62 3.70 -3.59
C VAL A 70 3.39 5.03 -3.64
N LEU A 71 3.62 5.63 -2.48
CA LEU A 71 4.52 6.76 -2.33
C LEU A 71 5.95 6.24 -2.27
N THR A 72 6.76 6.63 -3.26
CA THR A 72 8.18 6.30 -3.32
C THR A 72 9.06 7.55 -3.14
N PRO A 73 10.25 7.41 -2.52
CA PRO A 73 10.78 6.19 -1.91
C PRO A 73 10.04 5.78 -0.62
N VAL A 74 10.05 4.49 -0.30
CA VAL A 74 9.53 3.96 0.98
C VAL A 74 10.33 4.56 2.15
N ASN A 75 9.65 4.92 3.23
CA ASN A 75 10.31 5.46 4.41
C ASN A 75 11.04 4.34 5.17
N VAL A 76 12.36 4.31 5.09
CA VAL A 76 13.19 3.34 5.81
C VAL A 76 13.40 3.80 7.25
N ASP A 77 13.12 2.94 8.23
CA ASP A 77 13.49 3.19 9.61
C ASP A 77 14.98 2.87 9.81
N THR A 78 15.82 3.89 9.74
CA THR A 78 17.27 3.77 9.91
C THR A 78 17.68 3.28 11.30
N ARG A 79 16.80 3.37 12.32
CA ARG A 79 17.07 2.81 13.65
C ARG A 79 16.93 1.29 13.68
N SER A 80 16.11 0.74 12.78
CA SER A 80 15.92 -0.70 12.61
C SER A 80 17.00 -1.35 11.73
N LEU A 81 17.81 -0.53 11.04
CA LEU A 81 18.80 -1.01 10.08
C LEU A 81 19.92 -1.77 10.79
N GLN A 82 20.07 -3.05 10.43
CA GLN A 82 21.18 -3.89 10.85
C GLN A 82 21.89 -4.43 9.61
N ILE A 83 23.21 -4.26 9.58
CA ILE A 83 24.09 -4.81 8.55
C ILE A 83 25.18 -5.61 9.24
N ARG A 84 25.26 -6.90 8.95
CA ARG A 84 26.31 -7.80 9.45
C ARG A 84 27.14 -8.27 8.27
N THR A 85 28.44 -8.00 8.29
CA THR A 85 29.34 -8.42 7.23
C THR A 85 30.31 -9.48 7.72
N THR A 86 30.43 -10.59 7.00
CA THR A 86 31.48 -11.60 7.18
C THR A 86 32.43 -11.51 5.98
N THR A 87 33.70 -11.21 6.22
CA THR A 87 34.71 -11.03 5.17
C THR A 87 35.70 -12.18 5.13
N GLY A 88 35.94 -12.74 3.94
CA GLY A 88 36.98 -13.75 3.70
C GLY A 88 38.42 -13.19 3.80
N ALA A 89 39.42 -14.06 3.60
CA ALA A 89 40.83 -13.78 3.89
C ALA A 89 41.51 -12.71 3.01
N LEU A 90 40.82 -12.17 2.01
CA LEU A 90 41.29 -11.01 1.26
C LEU A 90 40.56 -9.75 1.70
N ARG A 91 41.25 -8.62 1.62
CA ARG A 91 40.78 -7.26 1.90
C ARG A 91 39.62 -6.78 1.00
N THR A 92 38.71 -7.66 0.56
CA THR A 92 37.46 -7.25 -0.05
C THR A 92 36.78 -6.30 0.91
N ASN A 93 36.63 -5.09 0.41
CA ASN A 93 36.49 -3.90 1.20
C ASN A 93 35.16 -3.98 1.94
N ARG A 94 35.21 -4.28 3.25
CA ARG A 94 34.03 -4.33 4.14
C ARG A 94 33.15 -3.09 3.94
N GLN A 95 33.77 -1.95 3.65
CA GLN A 95 33.10 -0.71 3.35
C GLN A 95 32.34 -0.78 2.01
N GLU A 96 32.93 -1.25 0.92
CA GLU A 96 32.23 -1.44 -0.37
C GLU A 96 31.06 -2.42 -0.23
N MET A 97 31.24 -3.53 0.50
CA MET A 97 30.15 -4.48 0.77
C MET A 97 29.01 -3.84 1.56
N THR A 98 29.33 -2.98 2.52
CA THR A 98 28.35 -2.26 3.32
C THR A 98 27.63 -1.19 2.49
N GLU A 99 28.37 -0.43 1.68
CA GLU A 99 27.81 0.61 0.80
C GLU A 99 26.89 0.01 -0.27
N ALA A 100 27.30 -1.11 -0.89
CA ALA A 100 26.46 -1.86 -1.83
C ALA A 100 25.19 -2.40 -1.15
N ALA A 101 25.33 -2.97 0.05
CA ALA A 101 24.19 -3.42 0.85
C ALA A 101 23.22 -2.28 1.19
N VAL A 102 23.72 -1.09 1.54
CA VAL A 102 22.88 0.09 1.81
C VAL A 102 22.15 0.56 0.56
N ALA A 103 22.83 0.60 -0.58
CA ALA A 103 22.24 1.00 -1.86
C ALA A 103 21.10 0.06 -2.30
N ASP A 104 21.16 -1.22 -1.95
CA ASP A 104 20.16 -2.24 -2.27
C ASP A 104 18.87 -2.14 -1.44
N ILE A 105 18.88 -1.51 -0.27
CA ILE A 105 17.73 -1.49 0.65
C ILE A 105 16.52 -0.79 0.03
N THR A 106 16.71 0.44 -0.43
CA THR A 106 15.62 1.28 -0.94
C THR A 106 14.97 0.70 -2.22
N PRO A 107 15.74 0.25 -3.23
CA PRO A 107 15.16 -0.43 -4.40
C PRO A 107 14.35 -1.68 -4.04
N ARG A 108 14.86 -2.51 -3.12
CA ARG A 108 14.17 -3.73 -2.67
C ARG A 108 12.88 -3.40 -1.92
N LEU A 109 12.91 -2.46 -0.99
CA LEU A 109 11.69 -2.01 -0.29
C LEU A 109 10.65 -1.41 -1.24
N ASN A 110 11.08 -0.63 -2.24
CA ASN A 110 10.18 -0.10 -3.25
C ASN A 110 9.54 -1.22 -4.08
N HIS A 111 10.32 -2.25 -4.45
CA HIS A 111 9.81 -3.41 -5.17
C HIS A 111 8.80 -4.20 -4.34
N GLU A 112 9.14 -4.51 -3.08
CA GLU A 112 8.24 -5.18 -2.14
C GLU A 112 6.92 -4.42 -1.97
N ALA A 113 6.98 -3.10 -1.87
CA ALA A 113 5.78 -2.26 -1.74
C ALA A 113 4.88 -2.32 -3.00
N LEU A 114 5.46 -2.46 -4.19
CA LEU A 114 4.71 -2.60 -5.45
C LEU A 114 4.08 -4.00 -5.57
N VAL A 115 4.80 -5.05 -5.22
CA VAL A 115 4.30 -6.44 -5.29
C VAL A 115 3.14 -6.67 -4.31
N HIS A 116 3.19 -6.04 -3.14
CA HIS A 116 2.18 -6.21 -2.10
C HIS A 116 0.96 -5.27 -2.24
N GLU A 117 0.83 -4.50 -3.31
CA GLU A 117 -0.28 -3.56 -3.52
C GLU A 117 -1.66 -4.23 -3.35
N ILE A 118 -1.81 -5.46 -3.89
CA ILE A 118 -3.08 -6.21 -3.84
C ILE A 118 -3.50 -6.50 -2.39
N ALA A 119 -2.55 -6.84 -1.51
CA ALA A 119 -2.82 -7.13 -0.11
C ALA A 119 -3.36 -5.90 0.65
N VAL A 120 -2.98 -4.71 0.18
CA VAL A 120 -3.35 -3.43 0.79
C VAL A 120 -4.70 -2.91 0.29
N ARG A 121 -5.21 -3.42 -0.85
CA ARG A 121 -6.51 -3.00 -1.42
C ARG A 121 -7.66 -3.15 -0.43
N GLY A 122 -7.71 -4.23 0.35
CA GLY A 122 -8.76 -4.44 1.35
C GLY A 122 -8.80 -3.34 2.42
N ALA A 123 -7.62 -2.95 2.93
CA ALA A 123 -7.51 -1.83 3.88
C ALA A 123 -7.85 -0.49 3.21
N ALA A 124 -7.38 -0.28 1.98
CA ALA A 124 -7.68 0.92 1.21
C ALA A 124 -9.18 1.09 0.95
N ARG A 125 -9.90 0.02 0.59
CA ARG A 125 -11.37 0.05 0.39
C ARG A 125 -12.10 0.54 1.63
N LYS A 126 -11.73 0.06 2.82
CA LYS A 126 -12.33 0.49 4.09
C LYS A 126 -12.12 1.98 4.34
N THR A 127 -10.90 2.47 4.14
CA THR A 127 -10.57 3.89 4.31
C THR A 127 -11.31 4.78 3.31
N ILE A 128 -11.36 4.37 2.04
CA ILE A 128 -12.09 5.10 0.98
C ILE A 128 -13.59 5.11 1.28
N ALA A 129 -14.17 3.97 1.66
CA ALA A 129 -15.58 3.89 1.99
C ALA A 129 -15.94 4.77 3.20
N ALA A 130 -15.09 4.81 4.22
CA ALA A 130 -15.26 5.72 5.36
C ALA A 130 -15.14 7.20 4.96
N PHE A 131 -14.18 7.53 4.07
CA PHE A 131 -14.03 8.88 3.53
C PHE A 131 -15.27 9.33 2.75
N VAL A 132 -15.74 8.50 1.82
CA VAL A 132 -16.94 8.79 1.01
C VAL A 132 -18.19 8.88 1.89
N LYS A 133 -18.34 8.00 2.90
CA LYS A 133 -19.43 8.07 3.88
C LYS A 133 -19.47 9.44 4.56
N ASN A 134 -18.34 9.90 5.09
CA ASN A 134 -18.25 11.17 5.79
C ASN A 134 -18.52 12.35 4.84
N TRP A 135 -18.05 12.27 3.60
CA TRP A 135 -18.31 13.28 2.58
C TRP A 135 -19.80 13.36 2.21
N LEU A 136 -20.46 12.23 1.95
CA LEU A 136 -21.89 12.17 1.62
C LEU A 136 -22.77 12.66 2.79
N MET A 137 -22.40 12.34 4.03
CA MET A 137 -23.10 12.84 5.22
C MET A 137 -22.95 14.35 5.40
N ALA A 138 -21.80 14.92 5.02
CA ALA A 138 -21.54 16.35 5.13
C ALA A 138 -22.26 17.18 4.06
N ASP A 139 -22.49 16.62 2.87
CA ASP A 139 -23.12 17.33 1.74
C ASP A 139 -24.63 17.57 1.93
N GLY A 140 -25.27 16.92 2.93
CA GLY A 140 -26.67 17.15 3.32
C GLY A 140 -27.73 16.68 2.31
N ASN A 141 -27.36 16.50 1.04
CA ASN A 141 -28.20 15.98 -0.03
C ASN A 141 -28.53 14.48 0.14
N TRP A 142 -27.69 13.76 0.88
CA TRP A 142 -27.87 12.35 1.18
C TRP A 142 -28.36 12.21 2.62
N ALA A 143 -29.69 12.28 2.79
CA ALA A 143 -30.33 12.18 4.10
C ALA A 143 -29.90 10.90 4.85
N PRO A 144 -29.72 10.96 6.18
CA PRO A 144 -29.43 9.77 7.00
C PRO A 144 -30.54 8.73 6.79
N GLY A 145 -30.15 7.58 6.22
CA GLY A 145 -31.04 6.44 5.95
C GLY A 145 -31.38 6.13 4.49
N ARG A 146 -30.76 6.82 3.52
CA ARG A 146 -30.88 6.48 2.10
C ARG A 146 -29.74 5.64 1.53
N LEU A 147 -28.72 5.33 2.33
CA LEU A 147 -27.56 4.54 1.92
C LEU A 147 -27.37 3.39 2.88
N ASN A 148 -27.43 2.16 2.35
CA ASN A 148 -27.33 0.92 3.12
C ASN A 148 -25.94 0.30 3.05
N ALA A 149 -25.15 0.62 2.03
CA ALA A 149 -23.79 0.14 1.85
C ALA A 149 -23.00 1.06 0.90
N ILE A 150 -21.67 1.04 1.04
CA ILE A 150 -20.72 1.65 0.09
C ILE A 150 -19.80 0.55 -0.41
N GLN A 151 -19.73 0.38 -1.73
CA GLN A 151 -18.83 -0.56 -2.40
C GLN A 151 -17.75 0.25 -3.11
N VAL A 152 -16.49 -0.10 -2.91
CA VAL A 152 -15.35 0.58 -3.55
C VAL A 152 -14.73 -0.38 -4.55
N LEU A 153 -14.69 0.02 -5.82
CA LEU A 153 -14.14 -0.75 -6.92
C LEU A 153 -12.84 -0.11 -7.40
N PHE A 154 -11.78 -0.91 -7.52
CA PHE A 154 -10.58 -0.50 -8.23
C PHE A 154 -10.66 -0.88 -9.73
N PRO A 155 -9.80 -0.33 -10.59
CA PRO A 155 -9.82 -0.65 -12.02
C PRO A 155 -9.67 -2.16 -12.28
N GLY A 156 -10.56 -2.70 -13.12
CA GLY A 156 -10.59 -4.12 -13.47
C GLY A 156 -11.38 -5.02 -12.50
N GLU A 157 -12.01 -4.44 -11.47
CA GLU A 157 -12.87 -5.18 -10.54
C GLU A 157 -14.35 -4.99 -10.90
N ASP A 158 -15.12 -6.07 -10.90
CA ASP A 158 -16.55 -6.04 -11.21
C ASP A 158 -17.40 -5.93 -9.92
N PRO A 159 -18.46 -5.10 -9.88
CA PRO A 159 -19.37 -5.02 -8.74
C PRO A 159 -20.04 -6.35 -8.38
N ALA A 160 -20.17 -7.28 -9.33
CA ALA A 160 -20.78 -8.59 -9.10
C ALA A 160 -19.94 -9.51 -8.19
N ASP A 161 -18.62 -9.35 -8.18
CA ASP A 161 -17.68 -10.26 -7.53
C ASP A 161 -17.30 -9.86 -6.10
N MET A 162 -17.79 -8.71 -5.61
CA MET A 162 -17.37 -8.16 -4.31
C MET A 162 -18.44 -8.22 -3.23
N GLU A 163 -18.09 -8.88 -2.12
CA GLU A 163 -18.80 -8.83 -0.85
C GLU A 163 -18.75 -7.41 -0.27
N PHE A 164 -19.88 -6.90 0.24
CA PHE A 164 -20.05 -5.50 0.64
C PHE A 164 -18.97 -5.04 1.64
N ALA A 165 -18.23 -3.98 1.30
CA ALA A 165 -17.07 -3.50 2.07
C ALA A 165 -17.41 -2.89 3.44
N ILE A 166 -18.69 -2.61 3.70
CA ILE A 166 -19.21 -2.22 5.01
C ILE A 166 -20.48 -3.05 5.27
N PRO A 167 -20.51 -3.95 6.26
CA PRO A 167 -21.74 -4.61 6.66
C PRO A 167 -22.68 -3.56 7.26
N GLU A 168 -23.87 -3.49 6.66
CA GLU A 168 -25.12 -2.91 7.15
C GLU A 168 -25.01 -1.58 7.90
N PHE A 169 -25.54 -0.52 7.27
CA PHE A 169 -26.03 0.64 8.01
C PHE A 169 -27.19 0.18 8.91
N ASN A 170 -26.89 -0.38 10.08
CA ASN A 170 -27.89 -0.66 11.09
C ASN A 170 -28.36 0.66 11.68
N HIS A 171 -29.55 1.05 11.26
CA HIS A 171 -30.36 2.05 11.94
C HIS A 171 -30.63 1.61 13.38
N ARG A 172 -30.13 2.38 14.34
CA ARG A 172 -30.79 2.57 15.63
C ARG A 172 -31.20 4.02 15.75
#